data_AF-A0A1F8FVL4-F1
#
_entry.id   AF-A0A1F8FVL4-F1
#
_cell.length_a   1.000
_cell.length_b   1.000
_cell.length_c   1.000
_cell.angle_alpha   90.00
_cell.angle_beta   90.00
_cell.angle_gamma   90.00
#
_symmetry.space_group_name_H-M   'P 1'
#
loop_
_entity.id
_entity.type
_entity.pdbx_description
1 polymer ?
#
loop_
_entity_poly.entity_id
_entity_poly.type
_entity_poly.pdbx_seq_one_letter_code
_entity_poly.pdbx_strand_id
1 'polypeptide(L)'
;MVKTHSLQHIQEALKKKFKGKKLVFGHGLIGSKIAFVGESPDEHEEREGKAFAGPSGQLLNQFLRKANIDPRKVYVTHILKYRPSPDRVPTLKEIKANVPFLKEEIKTIGPKVVVTLGTMALSGIGLKLPLGNVHGKVFHFGDYSLLPTYHPAHGQSDPQIGSIINLELAKIKELLAQKNEEA
;
A
#
# COMPACT_ATOMS: atom_id res chain seq x y z
N MET A 1 1.71 6.54 -21.38
CA MET A 1 1.47 5.29 -22.13
C MET A 1 2.35 4.13 -21.67
N VAL A 2 3.67 4.27 -21.50
CA VAL A 2 4.57 3.15 -21.11
C VAL A 2 4.23 2.49 -19.77
N LYS A 3 4.10 3.27 -18.68
CA LYS A 3 3.79 2.72 -17.33
C LYS A 3 2.47 1.95 -17.29
N THR A 4 1.45 2.45 -17.98
CA THR A 4 0.14 1.77 -18.10
C THR A 4 0.27 0.42 -18.77
N HIS A 5 1.09 0.34 -19.82
CA HIS A 5 1.33 -0.92 -20.53
C HIS A 5 2.14 -1.91 -19.68
N SER A 6 3.13 -1.43 -18.92
CA SER A 6 3.86 -2.26 -17.95
C SER A 6 2.95 -2.82 -16.85
N LEU A 7 2.01 -2.04 -16.32
CA LEU A 7 1.03 -2.54 -15.35
C LEU A 7 0.11 -3.60 -15.94
N GLN A 8 -0.32 -3.46 -17.19
CA GLN A 8 -1.12 -4.48 -17.87
C GLN A 8 -0.38 -5.83 -17.94
N HIS A 9 0.92 -5.81 -18.26
CA HIS A 9 1.73 -7.04 -18.27
C HIS A 9 1.80 -7.71 -16.90
N ILE A 10 1.98 -6.94 -15.83
CA ILE A 10 1.98 -7.46 -14.46
C ILE A 10 0.61 -8.09 -14.13
N GLN A 11 -0.48 -7.44 -14.52
CA GLN A 11 -1.84 -7.94 -14.30
C GLN A 11 -2.11 -9.24 -15.06
N GLU A 12 -1.67 -9.37 -16.30
CA GLU A 12 -1.80 -10.62 -17.06
C GLU A 12 -0.97 -11.75 -16.45
N ALA A 13 0.25 -11.46 -15.99
CA ALA A 13 1.08 -12.44 -15.30
C ALA A 13 0.43 -12.91 -13.97
N LEU A 14 -0.19 -12.00 -13.22
CA LEU A 14 -0.96 -12.33 -12.02
C LEU A 14 -2.16 -13.23 -12.34
N LYS A 15 -2.95 -12.90 -13.38
CA LYS A 15 -4.09 -13.73 -13.83
C LYS A 15 -3.65 -15.15 -14.19
N LYS A 16 -2.51 -15.29 -14.89
CA LYS A 16 -1.95 -16.58 -15.25
C LYS A 16 -1.50 -17.38 -14.02
N LYS A 17 -0.82 -16.73 -13.07
CA LYS A 17 -0.27 -17.39 -11.87
C LYS A 17 -1.36 -17.81 -10.88
N PHE A 18 -2.36 -16.97 -10.67
CA PHE A 18 -3.42 -17.17 -9.68
C PHE A 18 -4.74 -17.50 -10.36
N LYS A 19 -4.70 -18.43 -11.34
CA LYS A 19 -5.88 -18.87 -12.07
C LYS A 19 -6.94 -19.40 -11.10
N GLY A 20 -8.18 -18.95 -11.29
CA GLY A 20 -9.32 -19.31 -10.42
C GLY A 20 -9.45 -18.46 -9.15
N LYS A 21 -8.59 -17.46 -8.94
CA LYS A 21 -8.78 -16.43 -7.91
C LYS A 21 -9.43 -15.19 -8.51
N LYS A 22 -10.30 -14.53 -7.75
CA LYS A 22 -10.80 -13.19 -8.10
C LYS A 22 -9.76 -12.17 -7.66
N LEU A 23 -9.13 -11.55 -8.66
CA LEU A 23 -8.01 -10.65 -8.41
C LEU A 23 -8.48 -9.22 -8.13
N VAL A 24 -7.74 -8.58 -7.23
CA VAL A 24 -7.87 -7.17 -6.84
C VAL A 24 -6.56 -6.49 -7.20
N PHE A 25 -6.65 -5.47 -8.06
CA PHE A 25 -5.49 -4.73 -8.52
C PHE A 25 -5.33 -3.41 -7.77
N GLY A 26 -4.10 -2.90 -7.74
CA GLY A 26 -3.85 -1.56 -7.25
C GLY A 26 -4.57 -0.50 -8.07
N HIS A 27 -4.92 0.59 -7.43
CA HIS A 27 -5.75 1.66 -7.98
C HIS A 27 -5.19 3.05 -7.63
N GLY A 28 -5.56 4.07 -8.40
CA GLY A 28 -5.15 5.46 -8.18
C GLY A 28 -4.29 6.02 -9.32
N LEU A 29 -3.52 7.07 -9.02
CA LEU A 29 -2.74 7.81 -10.01
C LEU A 29 -1.50 7.00 -10.45
N ILE A 30 -1.45 6.63 -11.74
CA ILE A 30 -0.26 6.01 -12.32
C ILE A 30 0.85 7.04 -12.42
N GLY A 31 2.03 6.73 -11.85
CA GLY A 31 3.10 7.71 -11.70
C GLY A 31 2.99 8.59 -10.45
N SER A 32 2.11 8.24 -9.51
CA SER A 32 2.01 8.89 -8.21
C SER A 32 3.36 8.95 -7.50
N LYS A 33 3.65 10.08 -6.83
CA LYS A 33 4.80 10.23 -5.94
C LYS A 33 4.64 9.46 -4.61
N ILE A 34 3.41 9.05 -4.26
CA ILE A 34 3.09 8.35 -3.02
C ILE A 34 2.35 7.05 -3.34
N ALA A 35 2.79 5.93 -2.77
CA ALA A 35 2.09 4.65 -2.83
C ALA A 35 1.77 4.12 -1.42
N PHE A 36 0.57 3.60 -1.21
CA PHE A 36 0.16 2.91 0.01
C PHE A 36 0.04 1.41 -0.25
N VAL A 37 0.57 0.60 0.67
CA VAL A 37 0.57 -0.86 0.57
C VAL A 37 -0.13 -1.42 1.80
N GLY A 38 -1.25 -2.11 1.58
CA GLY A 38 -1.93 -2.92 2.59
C GLY A 38 -1.58 -4.40 2.52
N GLU A 39 -2.24 -5.20 3.34
CA GLU A 39 -2.00 -6.64 3.46
C GLU A 39 -2.70 -7.44 2.37
N SER A 40 -4.03 -7.43 2.38
CA SER A 40 -4.88 -8.22 1.50
C SER A 40 -6.24 -7.55 1.31
N PRO A 41 -6.97 -7.89 0.23
CA PRO A 41 -8.27 -7.32 -0.06
C PRO A 41 -9.38 -7.87 0.83
N ASP A 42 -10.37 -7.03 1.12
CA ASP A 42 -11.66 -7.38 1.72
C ASP A 42 -12.71 -7.78 0.65
N GLU A 43 -13.92 -8.12 1.10
CA GLU A 43 -15.02 -8.55 0.24
C GLU A 43 -15.50 -7.46 -0.72
N HIS A 44 -15.50 -6.20 -0.27
CA HIS A 44 -15.86 -5.07 -1.13
C HIS A 44 -14.83 -4.90 -2.23
N GLU A 45 -13.55 -4.98 -1.87
CA GLU A 45 -12.45 -4.87 -2.82
C GLU A 45 -12.43 -6.03 -3.82
N GLU A 46 -12.71 -7.26 -3.37
CA GLU A 46 -12.89 -8.41 -4.25
C GLU A 46 -14.10 -8.20 -5.18
N ARG A 47 -15.22 -7.65 -4.69
CA ARG A 47 -16.39 -7.33 -5.52
C ARG A 47 -16.05 -6.34 -6.62
N GLU A 48 -15.41 -5.22 -6.26
CA GLU A 48 -15.08 -4.10 -7.16
C GLU A 48 -13.82 -4.35 -8.02
N GLY A 49 -12.98 -5.32 -7.64
CA GLY A 49 -11.69 -5.60 -8.29
C GLY A 49 -10.63 -4.51 -8.06
N LYS A 50 -10.81 -3.63 -7.07
CA LYS A 50 -9.95 -2.46 -6.80
C LYS A 50 -9.53 -2.41 -5.34
N ALA A 51 -8.23 -2.20 -5.11
CA ALA A 51 -7.70 -2.00 -3.77
C ALA A 51 -8.26 -0.72 -3.13
N PHE A 52 -8.50 -0.78 -1.83
CA PHE A 52 -9.10 0.21 -0.95
C PHE A 52 -10.44 0.77 -1.46
N ALA A 53 -11.26 -0.07 -2.09
CA ALA A 53 -12.63 0.28 -2.47
C ALA A 53 -13.65 0.19 -1.31
N GLY A 54 -13.28 -0.49 -0.21
CA GLY A 54 -14.13 -0.70 0.97
C GLY A 54 -13.97 0.35 2.09
N PRO A 55 -14.49 0.05 3.30
CA PRO A 55 -14.45 0.95 4.46
C PRO A 55 -13.03 1.40 4.85
N SER A 56 -12.05 0.50 4.80
CA SER A 56 -10.64 0.83 5.07
C SER A 56 -10.09 1.90 4.14
N GLY A 57 -10.52 1.90 2.87
CA GLY A 57 -10.16 2.94 1.90
C GLY A 57 -10.82 4.28 2.17
N GLN A 58 -12.08 4.26 2.63
CA GLN A 58 -12.76 5.49 3.06
C GLN A 58 -12.05 6.13 4.25
N LEU A 59 -11.62 5.33 5.24
CA LEU A 59 -10.83 5.79 6.37
C LEU A 59 -9.47 6.32 5.93
N LEU A 60 -8.75 5.60 5.08
CA LEU A 60 -7.48 6.07 4.52
C LEU A 60 -7.65 7.44 3.86
N ASN A 61 -8.70 7.63 3.05
CA ASN A 61 -8.99 8.90 2.41
C ASN A 61 -9.25 10.04 3.41
N GLN A 62 -9.83 9.75 4.58
CA GLN A 62 -9.99 10.74 5.65
C GLN A 62 -8.65 11.12 6.27
N PHE A 63 -7.79 10.15 6.57
CA PHE A 63 -6.42 10.42 7.06
C PHE A 63 -5.60 11.23 6.06
N LEU A 64 -5.67 10.89 4.77
CA LEU A 64 -5.00 11.65 3.70
C LEU A 64 -5.47 13.11 3.66
N ARG A 65 -6.79 13.35 3.71
CA ARG A 65 -7.33 14.71 3.72
C ARG A 65 -6.88 15.50 4.95
N LYS A 66 -6.87 14.90 6.13
CA LYS A 66 -6.34 15.53 7.37
C LYS A 66 -4.85 15.86 7.26
N ALA A 67 -4.07 15.01 6.59
CA ALA A 67 -2.67 15.26 6.26
C ALA A 67 -2.46 16.22 5.07
N ASN A 68 -3.54 16.82 4.54
CA ASN A 68 -3.53 17.70 3.38
C ASN A 68 -2.92 17.04 2.12
N ILE A 69 -3.23 15.75 1.91
CA ILE A 69 -2.89 14.96 0.74
C ILE A 69 -4.19 14.66 -0.03
N ASP A 70 -4.22 14.98 -1.32
CA ASP A 70 -5.36 14.64 -2.19
C ASP A 70 -5.38 13.13 -2.46
N PRO A 71 -6.43 12.38 -2.04
CA PRO A 71 -6.52 10.94 -2.30
C PRO A 71 -6.46 10.57 -3.79
N ARG A 72 -6.81 11.48 -4.70
CA ARG A 72 -6.72 11.25 -6.15
C ARG A 72 -5.29 11.27 -6.67
N LYS A 73 -4.34 11.79 -5.88
CA LYS A 73 -2.92 11.91 -6.23
C LYS A 73 -2.07 10.77 -5.66
N VAL A 74 -2.68 9.76 -5.06
CA VAL A 74 -1.96 8.60 -4.50
C VAL A 74 -2.22 7.34 -5.32
N TYR A 75 -1.36 6.34 -5.11
CA TYR A 75 -1.58 4.97 -5.58
C TYR A 75 -1.79 4.07 -4.36
N VAL A 76 -2.70 3.10 -4.43
CA VAL A 76 -2.99 2.17 -3.34
C VAL A 76 -3.00 0.75 -3.87
N THR A 77 -2.42 -0.19 -3.12
CA THR A 77 -2.37 -1.60 -3.51
C THR A 77 -2.21 -2.50 -2.27
N HIS A 78 -2.25 -3.81 -2.47
CA HIS A 78 -2.02 -4.80 -1.41
C HIS A 78 -0.85 -5.71 -1.74
N ILE A 79 -0.26 -6.35 -0.74
CA ILE A 79 0.67 -7.46 -0.99
C ILE A 79 -0.07 -8.58 -1.70
N LEU A 80 -1.12 -9.13 -1.09
CA LEU A 80 -1.94 -10.16 -1.73
C LEU A 80 -2.86 -9.52 -2.76
N LYS A 81 -2.95 -10.15 -3.94
CA LYS A 81 -3.81 -9.69 -5.04
C LYS A 81 -5.17 -10.36 -5.07
N TYR A 82 -5.56 -11.05 -4.01
CA TYR A 82 -6.85 -11.72 -3.88
C TYR A 82 -7.22 -11.84 -2.41
N ARG A 83 -8.51 -11.88 -2.13
CA ARG A 83 -9.05 -12.07 -0.78
C ARG A 83 -8.78 -13.51 -0.31
N PRO A 84 -8.14 -13.72 0.86
CA PRO A 84 -8.12 -15.01 1.53
C PRO A 84 -9.54 -15.46 1.90
N SER A 85 -9.73 -16.76 2.18
CA SER A 85 -10.99 -17.22 2.79
C SER A 85 -11.35 -16.37 4.02
N PRO A 86 -12.65 -16.13 4.28
CA PRO A 86 -13.10 -15.35 5.44
C PRO A 86 -12.38 -15.81 6.72
N ASP A 87 -11.99 -14.85 7.55
CA ASP A 87 -11.35 -15.05 8.86
C ASP A 87 -9.97 -15.74 8.84
N ARG A 88 -9.36 -15.91 7.65
CA ARG A 88 -8.02 -16.48 7.52
C ARG A 88 -6.96 -15.43 7.23
N VAL A 89 -5.94 -15.40 8.08
CA VAL A 89 -4.71 -14.62 7.83
C VAL A 89 -3.92 -15.24 6.66
N PRO A 90 -3.42 -14.43 5.70
CA PRO A 90 -2.52 -14.88 4.66
C PRO A 90 -1.31 -15.63 5.20
N THR A 91 -0.95 -16.75 4.56
CA THR A 91 0.28 -17.45 4.91
C THR A 91 1.51 -16.72 4.37
N LEU A 92 2.67 -16.93 4.99
CA LEU A 92 3.94 -16.43 4.48
C LEU A 92 4.24 -16.93 3.05
N LYS A 93 3.77 -18.14 2.69
CA LYS A 93 3.94 -18.70 1.35
C LYS A 93 3.15 -17.89 0.31
N GLU A 94 1.91 -17.52 0.64
CA GLU A 94 1.07 -16.69 -0.22
C GLU A 94 1.63 -15.28 -0.36
N ILE A 95 2.08 -14.68 0.74
CA ILE A 95 2.78 -13.39 0.71
C ILE A 95 3.98 -13.47 -0.23
N LYS A 96 4.90 -14.42 0.01
CA LYS A 96 6.11 -14.60 -0.82
C LYS A 96 5.79 -14.80 -2.31
N ALA A 97 4.68 -15.48 -2.62
CA ALA A 97 4.28 -15.71 -4.00
C ALA A 97 3.82 -14.43 -4.73
N ASN A 98 3.33 -13.43 -4.00
CA ASN A 98 2.86 -12.15 -4.53
C ASN A 98 3.93 -11.04 -4.51
N VAL A 99 4.90 -11.10 -3.59
CA VAL A 99 5.94 -10.06 -3.42
C VAL A 99 6.67 -9.66 -4.70
N PRO A 100 7.07 -10.58 -5.62
CA PRO A 100 7.70 -10.18 -6.87
C PRO A 100 6.84 -9.22 -7.70
N PHE A 101 5.52 -9.48 -7.80
CA PHE A 101 4.59 -8.62 -8.54
C PHE A 101 4.41 -7.27 -7.86
N LEU A 102 4.33 -7.25 -6.53
CA LEU A 102 4.27 -6.00 -5.77
C LEU A 102 5.52 -5.13 -6.02
N LYS A 103 6.71 -5.73 -6.03
CA LYS A 103 7.96 -5.01 -6.29
C LYS A 103 7.98 -4.41 -7.71
N GLU A 104 7.57 -5.19 -8.70
CA GLU A 104 7.46 -4.71 -10.09
C GLU A 104 6.39 -3.62 -10.25
N GLU A 105 5.25 -3.77 -9.59
CA GLU A 105 4.17 -2.78 -9.57
C GLU A 105 4.66 -1.46 -8.96
N ILE A 106 5.29 -1.50 -7.78
CA ILE A 106 5.85 -0.31 -7.12
C ILE A 106 6.92 0.33 -7.98
N LYS A 107 7.84 -0.46 -8.56
CA LYS A 107 8.86 0.05 -9.50
C LYS A 107 8.22 0.74 -10.71
N THR A 108 7.14 0.17 -11.24
CA THR A 108 6.42 0.73 -12.41
C THR A 108 5.72 2.04 -12.07
N ILE A 109 5.08 2.12 -10.89
CA ILE A 109 4.51 3.37 -10.40
C ILE A 109 5.62 4.41 -10.21
N GLY A 110 6.75 4.00 -9.65
CA GLY A 110 7.91 4.85 -9.35
C GLY A 110 7.61 5.93 -8.30
N PRO A 111 7.05 5.56 -7.12
CA PRO A 111 6.81 6.53 -6.06
C PRO A 111 8.13 7.01 -5.44
N LYS A 112 8.09 8.19 -4.83
CA LYS A 112 9.17 8.71 -3.98
C LYS A 112 9.00 8.29 -2.52
N VAL A 113 7.75 8.08 -2.10
CA VAL A 113 7.39 7.59 -0.76
C VAL A 113 6.47 6.39 -0.87
N VAL A 114 6.80 5.31 -0.17
CA VAL A 114 5.94 4.14 0.02
C VAL A 114 5.53 4.08 1.48
N VAL A 115 4.23 3.96 1.73
CA VAL A 115 3.66 3.84 3.08
C VAL A 115 3.10 2.43 3.24
N THR A 116 3.58 1.68 4.23
CA THR A 116 3.02 0.35 4.55
C THR A 116 2.04 0.45 5.69
N LEU A 117 0.87 -0.14 5.52
CA LEU A 117 -0.24 -0.12 6.45
C LEU A 117 -0.29 -1.45 7.21
N GLY A 118 0.32 -1.50 8.40
CA GLY A 118 0.36 -2.68 9.26
C GLY A 118 1.58 -3.59 9.09
N THR A 119 1.70 -4.57 9.99
CA THR A 119 2.88 -5.45 10.11
C THR A 119 3.10 -6.34 8.89
N MET A 120 2.02 -6.84 8.28
CA MET A 120 2.13 -7.73 7.12
C MET A 120 2.57 -6.97 5.88
N ALA A 121 1.98 -5.78 5.62
CA ALA A 121 2.43 -4.83 4.60
C ALA A 121 3.94 -4.56 4.71
N LEU A 122 4.39 -4.25 5.93
CA LEU A 122 5.79 -3.97 6.25
C LEU A 122 6.72 -5.18 5.97
N SER A 123 6.30 -6.36 6.40
CA SER A 123 7.08 -7.58 6.19
C SER A 123 7.14 -7.96 4.70
N GLY A 124 6.05 -7.76 3.96
CA GLY A 124 5.97 -8.10 2.54
C GLY A 124 6.75 -7.15 1.64
N ILE A 125 6.87 -5.86 1.99
CA ILE A 125 7.76 -4.95 1.25
C ILE A 125 9.24 -5.30 1.47
N GLY A 126 9.54 -5.96 2.60
CA GLY A 126 10.85 -6.54 2.89
C GLY A 126 11.49 -6.06 4.19
N LEU A 127 10.83 -5.18 4.96
CA LEU A 127 11.33 -4.76 6.26
C LEU A 127 10.75 -5.66 7.36
N LYS A 128 11.52 -6.64 7.83
CA LYS A 128 11.08 -7.62 8.83
C LYS A 128 11.37 -7.15 10.26
N LEU A 129 10.77 -6.04 10.65
CA LEU A 129 10.90 -5.47 11.99
C LEU A 129 9.52 -5.37 12.67
N PRO A 130 9.43 -5.49 14.01
CA PRO A 130 8.17 -5.28 14.71
C PRO A 130 7.63 -3.88 14.46
N LEU A 131 6.38 -3.76 13.99
CA LEU A 131 5.78 -2.47 13.63
C LEU A 131 5.84 -1.46 14.78
N GLY A 132 5.58 -1.90 16.02
CA GLY A 132 5.64 -1.05 17.22
C GLY A 132 6.99 -0.36 17.45
N ASN A 133 8.08 -0.89 16.88
CA ASN A 133 9.41 -0.31 17.03
C ASN A 133 9.77 0.66 15.89
N VAL A 134 9.03 0.63 14.78
CA VAL A 134 9.43 1.27 13.53
C VAL A 134 8.36 2.13 12.87
N HIS A 135 7.12 2.10 13.35
CA HIS A 135 6.09 3.02 12.85
C HIS A 135 6.54 4.48 13.01
N GLY A 136 6.25 5.29 12.00
CA GLY A 136 6.62 6.71 11.97
C GLY A 136 8.10 6.99 11.73
N LYS A 137 8.97 5.97 11.67
CA LYS A 137 10.38 6.11 11.26
C LYS A 137 10.50 5.97 9.75
N VAL A 138 11.40 6.74 9.15
CA VAL A 138 11.62 6.76 7.70
C VAL A 138 12.84 5.92 7.38
N PHE A 139 12.71 5.03 6.41
CA PHE A 139 13.79 4.16 5.94
C PHE A 139 14.09 4.45 4.47
N HIS A 140 15.37 4.46 4.10
CA HIS A 140 15.78 4.49 2.71
C HIS A 140 15.68 3.08 2.13
N PHE A 141 14.87 2.89 1.09
CA PHE A 141 14.54 1.57 0.56
C PHE A 141 14.71 1.54 -0.95
N GLY A 142 15.97 1.55 -1.40
CA GLY A 142 16.31 1.69 -2.82
C GLY A 142 15.91 3.07 -3.33
N ASP A 143 14.99 3.10 -4.30
CA ASP A 143 14.59 4.33 -5.01
C ASP A 143 13.55 5.19 -4.26
N TYR A 144 13.03 4.71 -3.14
CA TYR A 144 11.97 5.39 -2.37
C TYR A 144 12.24 5.40 -0.87
N SER A 145 11.62 6.37 -0.19
CA SER A 145 11.54 6.40 1.27
C SER A 145 10.36 5.55 1.73
N LEU A 146 10.59 4.65 2.69
CA LEU A 146 9.58 3.79 3.29
C LEU A 146 9.13 4.39 4.64
N LEU A 147 7.82 4.58 4.80
CA LEU A 147 7.19 5.04 6.03
C LEU A 147 6.20 3.97 6.54
N PRO A 148 6.55 3.20 7.57
CA PRO A 148 5.62 2.27 8.20
C PRO A 148 4.60 3.00 9.09
N THR A 149 3.33 2.58 9.06
CA THR A 149 2.30 3.06 9.98
C THR A 149 1.27 1.95 10.27
N TYR A 150 0.33 2.21 11.17
CA TYR A 150 -0.77 1.32 11.49
C TYR A 150 -1.79 1.21 10.35
N HIS A 151 -2.54 0.11 10.33
CA HIS A 151 -3.63 -0.05 9.39
C HIS A 151 -4.77 0.94 9.73
N PRO A 152 -5.41 1.62 8.74
CA PRO A 152 -6.45 2.62 8.99
C PRO A 152 -7.61 2.14 9.87
N ALA A 153 -7.97 0.85 9.76
CA ALA A 153 -9.02 0.23 10.56
C ALA A 153 -8.73 0.30 12.08
N HIS A 154 -7.47 0.24 12.52
CA HIS A 154 -7.13 0.35 13.94
C HIS A 154 -7.37 1.76 14.48
N GLY A 155 -7.20 2.79 13.65
CA GLY A 155 -7.48 4.18 14.03
C GLY A 155 -8.97 4.50 14.14
N GLN A 156 -9.86 3.65 13.62
CA GLN A 156 -11.30 3.74 13.85
C GLN A 156 -11.67 3.20 15.23
N SER A 157 -11.06 2.10 15.65
CA SER A 157 -11.32 1.48 16.96
C SER A 157 -10.59 2.18 18.10
N ASP A 158 -9.45 2.82 17.82
CA ASP A 158 -8.61 3.50 18.81
C ASP A 158 -8.25 4.93 18.34
N PRO A 159 -8.82 5.98 18.98
CA PRO A 159 -8.53 7.38 18.66
C PRO A 159 -7.05 7.77 18.83
N GLN A 160 -6.31 7.11 19.73
CA GLN A 160 -4.88 7.37 19.92
C GLN A 160 -4.10 6.88 18.69
N ILE A 161 -4.40 5.68 18.20
CA ILE A 161 -3.83 5.16 16.94
C ILE A 161 -4.22 6.08 15.77
N GLY A 162 -5.47 6.55 15.72
CA GLY A 162 -5.89 7.52 14.71
C GLY A 162 -5.05 8.81 14.74
N SER A 163 -4.71 9.31 15.93
CA SER A 163 -3.87 10.49 16.09
C SER A 163 -2.43 10.24 15.64
N ILE A 164 -1.88 9.07 15.96
CA ILE A 164 -0.55 8.63 15.49
C ILE A 164 -0.50 8.57 13.96
N ILE A 165 -1.48 7.94 13.31
CA ILE A 165 -1.54 7.87 11.84
C ILE A 165 -1.54 9.28 11.23
N ASN A 166 -2.34 10.21 11.76
CA ASN A 166 -2.37 11.59 11.25
C ASN A 166 -1.00 12.28 11.33
N LEU A 167 -0.33 12.16 12.48
CA LEU A 167 1.00 12.75 12.68
C LEU A 167 2.05 12.14 11.75
N GLU A 168 1.98 10.84 11.51
CA GLU A 168 2.90 10.15 10.63
C GLU A 168 2.68 10.49 9.16
N LEU A 169 1.43 10.53 8.68
CA LEU A 169 1.13 10.90 7.30
C LEU A 169 1.48 12.36 7.00
N ALA A 170 1.46 13.25 7.99
CA ALA A 170 1.89 14.64 7.83
C ALA A 170 3.36 14.76 7.39
N LYS A 171 4.23 13.80 7.79
CA LYS A 171 5.66 13.76 7.40
C LYS A 171 5.88 13.57 5.90
N ILE A 172 4.88 13.05 5.17
CA ILE A 172 5.02 12.76 3.73
C ILE A 172 5.35 14.02 2.94
N LYS A 173 4.81 15.19 3.34
CA LYS A 173 5.10 16.45 2.65
C LYS A 173 6.58 16.82 2.70
N GLU A 174 7.19 16.70 3.88
CA GLU A 174 8.61 16.97 4.10
C GLU A 174 9.48 15.99 3.31
N LEU A 175 9.11 14.70 3.32
CA LEU A 175 9.80 13.67 2.54
C LEU A 175 9.77 13.93 1.03
N LEU A 176 8.64 14.42 0.52
CA LEU A 176 8.53 14.79 -0.87
C LEU A 176 9.32 16.05 -1.23
N ALA A 177 9.49 16.99 -0.30
CA ALA A 177 10.33 18.17 -0.51
C ALA A 177 11.81 17.78 -0.63
N GLN A 178 12.32 17.02 0.34
CA GLN A 178 13.70 16.52 0.37
C GLN A 178 14.07 15.76 -0.91
N LYS A 179 13.17 14.89 -1.40
CA LYS A 179 13.40 14.11 -2.63
C LYS A 179 13.39 14.91 -3.93
N ASN A 180 12.85 16.14 -3.94
CA ASN A 180 12.95 17.00 -5.12
C ASN A 180 14.23 17.84 -5.11
N GLU A 181 14.90 18.01 -3.96
CA GLU A 181 16.17 18.72 -3.84
C GLU A 181 17.38 17.82 -4.19
N GLU A 182 17.24 16.50 -4.01
CA GLU A 182 18.26 15.49 -4.36
C GLU A 182 18.26 15.07 -5.84
N ALA A 183 17.33 15.57 -6.66
CA ALA A 183 17.07 15.11 -8.05
C ALA A 183 17.40 16.19 -9.08
#